data_AF-A0A0F8A2S4-F1
#
_entry.id   AF-A0A0F8A2S4-F1
#
_cell.length_a   1.000
_cell.length_b   1.000
_cell.length_c   1.000
_cell.angle_alpha   90.00
_cell.angle_beta   90.00
_cell.angle_gamma   90.00
#
_symmetry.space_group_name_H-M   'P 1'
#
loop_
_entity.id
_entity.type
_entity.pdbx_description
1 polymer ?
#
loop_
_entity_poly.entity_id
_entity_poly.type
_entity_poly.pdbx_seq_one_letter_code
_entity_poly.pdbx_strand_id
1 'polypeptide(L)'
;MTPSPADKLTVHRGSPPSNRYVWSPFVTKLEARLRFDGVAYRLGAGSPRSAPKGKIPYVDVRLDDGEHDETRVESLADSTLIIRALVQRGMLHDVNAGLQPAQRAHDLAVRAMLEDRVYFYGSREKWRDNYYAMRAHVLAAVPWPLQVLVGWLAYRGVESGLHGQGTGRLEHEEVQTLKLEVWESINALLVEARRSAGSGPDDRHTASSPVP
;
A
#
# COMPACT_ATOMS: atom_id res chain seq x y z
N MET A 1 -22.09 7.00 -25.81
CA MET A 1 -21.72 5.74 -25.14
C MET A 1 -21.22 6.14 -23.75
N THR A 2 -22.02 5.95 -22.70
CA THR A 2 -21.64 6.40 -21.35
C THR A 2 -20.40 5.63 -20.90
N PRO A 3 -19.32 6.29 -20.45
CA PRO A 3 -18.12 5.57 -20.01
C PRO A 3 -18.48 4.63 -18.87
N SER A 4 -17.98 3.40 -18.93
CA SER A 4 -18.15 2.45 -17.83
C SER A 4 -17.49 3.02 -16.57
N PRO A 5 -17.97 2.73 -15.34
CA PRO A 5 -17.33 3.19 -14.11
C PRO A 5 -15.83 2.87 -14.05
N ALA A 6 -15.39 1.76 -14.66
CA ALA A 6 -13.98 1.36 -14.78
C ALA A 6 -13.14 2.29 -15.70
N ASP A 7 -13.79 3.06 -16.56
CA ASP A 7 -13.14 3.90 -17.55
C ASP A 7 -12.64 5.22 -16.93
N LYS A 8 -13.14 5.56 -15.74
CA LYS A 8 -12.78 6.78 -15.00
C LYS A 8 -11.44 6.68 -14.28
N LEU A 9 -10.95 5.48 -13.99
CA LEU A 9 -9.75 5.26 -13.19
C LEU A 9 -8.85 4.17 -13.78
N THR A 10 -7.61 4.51 -14.06
CA THR A 10 -6.56 3.54 -14.44
C THR A 10 -5.47 3.50 -13.37
N VAL A 11 -5.13 2.32 -12.87
CA VAL A 11 -4.10 2.11 -11.85
C VAL A 11 -2.84 1.55 -12.47
N HIS A 12 -1.74 2.31 -12.38
CA HIS A 12 -0.44 1.91 -12.89
C HIS A 12 0.39 1.24 -11.79
N ARG A 13 0.59 -0.06 -11.95
CA ARG A 13 1.00 -0.95 -10.85
C ARG A 13 2.30 -1.73 -11.06
N GLY A 14 2.95 -1.52 -12.21
CA GLY A 14 4.06 -2.37 -12.68
C GLY A 14 3.72 -3.03 -14.01
N SER A 15 4.69 -3.73 -14.59
CA SER A 15 4.54 -4.47 -15.85
C SER A 15 4.96 -5.93 -15.68
N PRO A 16 4.24 -6.90 -16.29
CA PRO A 16 2.99 -6.73 -17.02
C PRO A 16 1.80 -6.47 -16.07
N PRO A 17 0.78 -5.71 -16.50
CA PRO A 17 -0.44 -5.53 -15.72
C PRO A 17 -1.20 -6.86 -15.64
N SER A 18 -1.28 -7.44 -14.45
CA SER A 18 -2.03 -8.66 -14.18
C SER A 18 -2.81 -8.52 -12.89
N ASN A 19 -3.90 -9.26 -12.74
CA ASN A 19 -4.72 -9.25 -11.52
C ASN A 19 -4.09 -10.04 -10.35
N ARG A 20 -2.78 -10.35 -10.42
CA ARG A 20 -2.05 -11.05 -9.35
C ARG A 20 -1.53 -10.05 -8.32
N TYR A 21 -1.16 -10.50 -7.13
CA TYR A 21 -0.45 -9.63 -6.19
C TYR A 21 0.89 -9.16 -6.77
N VAL A 22 1.29 -7.93 -6.43
CA VAL A 22 2.59 -7.37 -6.80
C VAL A 22 3.45 -7.15 -5.57
N TRP A 23 4.76 -7.04 -5.79
CA TRP A 23 5.77 -6.86 -4.76
C TRP A 23 5.76 -5.48 -4.08
N SER A 24 5.02 -4.51 -4.61
CA SER A 24 4.92 -3.17 -4.02
C SER A 24 3.77 -3.11 -3.00
N PRO A 25 4.04 -2.94 -1.70
CA PRO A 25 2.99 -2.85 -0.70
C PRO A 25 2.10 -1.62 -0.90
N PHE A 26 2.64 -0.53 -1.46
CA PHE A 26 1.87 0.67 -1.76
C PHE A 26 0.84 0.46 -2.88
N VAL A 27 1.16 -0.39 -3.87
CA VAL A 27 0.18 -0.81 -4.88
C VAL A 27 -0.91 -1.64 -4.20
N THR A 28 -0.51 -2.64 -3.40
CA THR A 28 -1.46 -3.51 -2.69
C THR A 28 -2.39 -2.71 -1.78
N LYS A 29 -1.86 -1.71 -1.05
CA LYS A 29 -2.62 -0.78 -0.22
C LYS A 29 -3.68 -0.03 -1.04
N LEU A 30 -3.29 0.57 -2.16
CA LEU A 30 -4.22 1.31 -3.02
C LEU A 30 -5.29 0.39 -3.63
N GLU A 31 -4.89 -0.74 -4.19
CA GLU A 31 -5.85 -1.68 -4.80
C GLU A 31 -6.80 -2.28 -3.77
N ALA A 32 -6.32 -2.58 -2.55
CA ALA A 32 -7.19 -3.03 -1.46
C ALA A 32 -8.22 -1.95 -1.13
N ARG A 33 -7.80 -0.68 -0.99
CA ARG A 33 -8.70 0.44 -0.73
C ARG A 33 -9.78 0.57 -1.81
N LEU A 34 -9.40 0.48 -3.09
CA LEU A 34 -10.36 0.55 -4.21
C LEU A 34 -11.35 -0.62 -4.17
N ARG A 35 -10.85 -1.85 -3.96
CA ARG A 35 -11.68 -3.07 -3.93
C ARG A 35 -12.64 -3.09 -2.74
N PHE A 36 -12.21 -2.64 -1.56
CA PHE A 36 -13.08 -2.57 -0.37
C PHE A 36 -14.27 -1.64 -0.54
N ASP A 37 -14.14 -0.60 -1.37
CA ASP A 37 -15.24 0.31 -1.70
C ASP A 37 -15.98 -0.06 -2.99
N GLY A 38 -15.65 -1.21 -3.60
CA GLY A 38 -16.26 -1.64 -4.86
C GLY A 38 -15.96 -0.73 -6.05
N VAL A 39 -14.89 0.08 -6.00
CA VAL A 39 -14.51 0.99 -7.09
C VAL A 39 -13.88 0.18 -8.22
N ALA A 40 -14.49 0.26 -9.41
CA ALA A 40 -13.95 -0.35 -10.61
C ALA A 40 -12.77 0.48 -11.17
N TYR A 41 -11.72 -0.20 -11.63
CA TYR A 41 -10.56 0.44 -12.26
C TYR A 41 -9.92 -0.46 -13.31
N ARG A 42 -9.23 0.15 -14.26
CA ARG A 42 -8.40 -0.54 -15.26
C ARG A 42 -6.97 -0.73 -14.75
N LEU A 43 -6.34 -1.81 -15.16
CA LEU A 43 -4.92 -2.04 -14.90
C LEU A 43 -4.08 -1.41 -16.01
N GLY A 44 -3.31 -0.39 -15.65
CA GLY A 44 -2.32 0.21 -16.52
C GLY A 44 -0.95 -0.44 -16.34
N ALA A 45 -0.22 -0.66 -17.44
CA ALA A 45 1.21 -0.90 -17.37
C ALA A 45 1.89 0.38 -16.83
N GLY A 46 2.90 0.21 -15.97
CA GLY A 46 3.65 1.35 -15.44
C GLY A 46 5.04 0.93 -14.98
N SER A 47 5.95 1.88 -14.96
CA SER A 47 7.28 1.69 -14.39
C SER A 47 7.62 2.87 -13.49
N PRO A 48 8.51 2.71 -12.49
CA PRO A 48 9.01 3.83 -11.72
C PRO A 48 9.53 4.98 -12.60
N ARG A 49 10.15 4.68 -13.74
CA ARG A 49 10.69 5.69 -14.68
C ARG A 49 9.61 6.55 -15.35
N SER A 50 8.44 5.97 -15.61
CA SER A 50 7.31 6.67 -16.23
C SER A 50 6.35 7.28 -15.21
N ALA A 51 6.57 7.03 -13.91
CA ALA A 51 5.69 7.51 -12.87
C ALA A 51 5.97 9.00 -12.56
N PRO A 52 4.93 9.82 -12.31
CA PRO A 52 5.09 11.27 -12.07
C PRO A 52 6.07 11.66 -10.96
N LYS A 53 6.25 10.78 -9.97
CA LYS A 53 7.17 10.96 -8.83
C LYS A 53 8.30 9.93 -8.78
N GLY A 54 8.55 9.22 -9.87
CA GLY A 54 9.59 8.18 -9.90
C GLY A 54 9.24 6.90 -9.12
N LYS A 55 7.99 6.76 -8.63
CA LYS A 55 7.53 5.64 -7.80
C LYS A 55 6.12 5.20 -8.19
N ILE A 56 5.85 3.90 -8.03
CA ILE A 56 4.52 3.30 -8.16
C ILE A 56 3.88 3.10 -6.78
N PRO A 57 2.54 3.08 -6.65
CA PRO A 57 1.55 3.28 -7.72
C PRO A 57 1.40 4.75 -8.12
N TYR A 58 0.85 4.94 -9.32
CA TYR A 58 0.17 6.17 -9.72
C TYR A 58 -1.14 5.81 -10.43
N VAL A 59 -2.06 6.76 -10.51
CA VAL A 59 -3.35 6.58 -11.18
C VAL A 59 -3.61 7.69 -12.17
N ASP A 60 -4.29 7.35 -13.25
CA ASP A 60 -4.83 8.31 -14.20
C ASP A 60 -6.35 8.37 -13.98
N VAL A 61 -6.83 9.56 -13.62
CA VAL A 61 -8.25 9.85 -13.37
C VAL A 61 -8.79 10.64 -14.55
N ARG A 62 -9.84 10.14 -15.19
CA ARG A 62 -10.57 10.88 -16.22
C ARG A 62 -11.60 11.78 -15.56
N LEU A 63 -11.50 13.06 -15.83
CA LEU A 63 -12.42 14.08 -15.34
C LEU A 63 -13.38 14.44 -16.48
N ASP A 64 -14.67 14.41 -16.17
CA ASP A 64 -15.72 14.90 -17.07
C ASP A 64 -15.81 16.42 -16.88
N ASP A 65 -15.04 17.19 -17.65
CA ASP A 65 -15.09 18.65 -17.62
C ASP A 65 -16.32 19.08 -18.45
N GLY A 66 -17.49 19.11 -17.81
CA GLY A 66 -18.84 19.18 -18.41
C GLY A 66 -19.21 20.41 -19.27
N GLU A 67 -18.27 21.01 -19.98
CA GLU A 67 -18.49 22.18 -20.84
C GLU A 67 -17.70 22.15 -22.17
N HIS A 68 -16.70 21.29 -22.30
CA HIS A 68 -15.93 21.11 -23.54
C HIS A 68 -15.75 19.61 -23.81
N ASP A 69 -15.79 19.20 -25.08
CA ASP A 69 -15.65 17.80 -25.55
C ASP A 69 -14.22 17.23 -25.35
N GLU A 70 -13.50 17.71 -24.34
CA GLU A 70 -12.15 17.29 -24.00
C GLU A 70 -12.15 16.58 -22.65
N THR A 71 -11.98 15.25 -22.69
CA THR A 71 -11.75 14.47 -21.47
C THR A 71 -10.36 14.77 -20.92
N ARG A 72 -10.28 15.44 -19.77
CA ARG A 72 -8.99 15.68 -19.10
C ARG A 72 -8.56 14.46 -18.31
N VAL A 73 -7.29 14.08 -18.45
CA VAL A 73 -6.67 13.02 -17.64
C VAL A 73 -5.73 13.67 -16.65
N GLU A 74 -5.98 13.45 -15.37
CA GLU A 74 -5.09 13.87 -14.29
C GLU A 74 -4.34 12.66 -13.73
N SER A 75 -3.01 12.77 -13.63
CA SER A 75 -2.18 11.72 -13.05
C SER A 75 -1.84 12.03 -11.60
N LEU A 76 -2.24 11.16 -10.68
CA LEU A 76 -1.98 11.26 -9.24
C LEU A 76 -0.97 10.19 -8.84
N ALA A 77 0.05 10.58 -8.08
CA ALA A 77 1.08 9.68 -7.57
C ALA A 77 1.11 9.68 -6.04
N ASP A 78 1.73 8.64 -5.46
CA ASP A 78 1.73 8.33 -4.02
C ASP A 78 0.39 7.75 -3.51
N SER A 79 0.43 6.53 -2.97
CA SER A 79 -0.79 5.82 -2.54
C SER A 79 -1.62 6.60 -1.51
N THR A 80 -1.00 7.35 -0.60
CA THR A 80 -1.71 8.12 0.43
C THR A 80 -2.37 9.35 -0.17
N LEU A 81 -1.66 10.06 -1.04
CA LEU A 81 -2.22 11.24 -1.73
C LEU A 81 -3.34 10.86 -2.70
N ILE A 82 -3.17 9.75 -3.43
CA ILE A 82 -4.20 9.20 -4.32
C ILE A 82 -5.46 8.90 -3.52
N ILE A 83 -5.37 8.12 -2.43
CA ILE A 83 -6.54 7.77 -1.62
C ILE A 83 -7.22 9.04 -1.09
N ARG A 84 -6.45 10.01 -0.58
CA ARG A 84 -7.00 11.28 -0.09
C ARG A 84 -7.75 12.04 -1.20
N ALA A 85 -7.17 12.15 -2.39
CA ALA A 85 -7.80 12.85 -3.51
C ALA A 85 -9.09 12.14 -3.97
N LEU A 86 -9.10 10.81 -4.02
CA LEU A 86 -10.28 10.03 -4.38
C LEU A 86 -11.40 10.16 -3.33
N VAL A 87 -11.06 10.21 -2.04
CA VAL A 87 -12.02 10.49 -0.96
C VAL A 87 -12.61 11.89 -1.11
N GLN A 88 -11.77 12.90 -1.33
CA GLN A 88 -12.23 14.29 -1.52
C GLN A 88 -13.16 14.45 -2.74
N ARG A 89 -13.01 13.61 -3.76
CA ARG A 89 -13.85 13.57 -4.96
C ARG A 89 -15.11 12.72 -4.80
N GLY A 90 -15.34 12.14 -3.62
CA GLY A 90 -16.47 11.23 -3.38
C GLY A 90 -16.37 9.90 -4.13
N MET A 91 -15.21 9.56 -4.68
CA MET A 91 -14.98 8.27 -5.35
C MET A 91 -14.66 7.15 -4.34
N LEU A 92 -14.21 7.51 -3.14
CA LEU A 92 -13.99 6.60 -2.02
C LEU A 92 -14.66 7.15 -0.76
N HIS A 93 -15.16 6.25 0.08
CA HIS A 93 -15.62 6.58 1.42
C HIS A 93 -14.43 6.98 2.31
N ASP A 94 -14.62 7.85 3.29
CA ASP A 94 -13.58 8.09 4.28
C ASP A 94 -13.72 7.10 5.44
N VAL A 95 -12.90 6.04 5.44
CA VAL A 95 -12.87 5.04 6.53
C VAL A 95 -12.45 5.64 7.87
N ASN A 96 -11.81 6.81 7.85
CA ASN A 96 -11.30 7.50 9.03
C ASN A 96 -12.21 8.67 9.46
N ALA A 97 -13.37 8.88 8.82
CA ALA A 97 -14.27 9.99 9.13
C ALA A 97 -14.75 9.98 10.60
N GLY A 98 -15.03 8.80 11.15
CA GLY A 98 -15.55 8.63 12.50
C GLY A 98 -14.48 8.57 13.61
N LEU A 99 -13.19 8.67 13.27
CA LEU A 99 -12.11 8.53 14.25
C LEU A 99 -11.94 9.82 15.08
N GLN A 100 -11.87 9.65 16.39
CA GLN A 100 -11.52 10.70 17.33
C GLN A 100 -10.05 11.14 17.15
N PRO A 101 -9.65 12.35 17.60
CA PRO A 101 -8.29 12.87 17.39
C PRO A 101 -7.17 11.90 17.80
N ALA A 102 -7.29 11.25 18.96
CA ALA A 102 -6.31 10.25 19.41
C ALA A 102 -6.28 9.01 18.51
N GLN A 103 -7.45 8.54 18.03
CA GLN A 103 -7.53 7.40 17.12
C GLN A 103 -6.93 7.73 15.74
N ARG A 104 -7.08 8.96 15.25
CA ARG A 104 -6.43 9.42 14.02
C ARG A 104 -4.91 9.46 14.16
N ALA A 105 -4.41 9.87 15.33
CA ALA A 105 -2.98 9.82 15.63
C ALA A 105 -2.46 8.38 15.67
N HIS A 106 -3.21 7.47 16.28
CA HIS A 106 -2.89 6.04 16.29
C HIS A 106 -2.88 5.43 14.88
N ASP A 107 -3.89 5.71 14.05
CA ASP A 107 -3.91 5.29 12.64
C ASP A 107 -2.66 5.77 11.89
N LEU A 108 -2.30 7.04 12.04
CA LEU A 108 -1.09 7.59 11.42
C LEU A 108 0.17 6.88 11.91
N ALA A 109 0.29 6.64 13.22
CA ALA A 109 1.45 5.96 13.81
C ALA A 109 1.60 4.53 13.29
N VAL A 110 0.50 3.78 13.19
CA VAL A 110 0.50 2.41 12.64
C VAL A 110 0.90 2.42 11.16
N ARG A 111 0.33 3.34 10.36
CA ARG A 111 0.69 3.47 8.94
C ARG A 111 2.17 3.83 8.77
N ALA A 112 2.67 4.81 9.52
CA ALA A 112 4.08 5.20 9.49
C ALA A 112 4.99 4.03 9.91
N MET A 113 4.64 3.28 10.95
CA MET A 113 5.42 2.11 11.36
C MET A 113 5.51 1.04 10.25
N LEU A 114 4.41 0.75 9.56
CA LEU A 114 4.42 -0.19 8.43
C LEU A 114 5.19 0.35 7.22
N GLU A 115 5.01 1.62 6.88
CA GLU A 115 5.56 2.24 5.67
C GLU A 115 7.03 2.68 5.82
N ASP A 116 7.48 3.00 7.03
CA ASP A 116 8.83 3.53 7.30
C ASP A 116 9.74 2.55 8.04
N ARG A 117 9.20 1.53 8.72
CA ARG A 117 10.01 0.47 9.34
C ARG A 117 9.91 -0.82 8.54
N VAL A 118 8.72 -1.44 8.52
CA VAL A 118 8.53 -2.77 7.91
C VAL A 118 8.92 -2.76 6.43
N TYR A 119 8.54 -1.73 5.69
CA TYR A 119 8.90 -1.60 4.28
C TYR A 119 10.41 -1.53 4.04
N PHE A 120 11.16 -0.74 4.81
CA PHE A 120 12.60 -0.60 4.61
C PHE A 120 13.37 -1.84 5.05
N TYR A 121 12.97 -2.49 6.14
CA TYR A 121 13.52 -3.80 6.53
C TYR A 121 13.25 -4.87 5.46
N GLY A 122 12.02 -4.95 4.94
CA GLY A 122 11.70 -5.85 3.83
C GLY A 122 12.43 -5.50 2.53
N SER A 123 12.71 -4.21 2.28
CA SER A 123 13.49 -3.78 1.12
C SER A 123 14.96 -4.20 1.22
N ARG A 124 15.57 -4.07 2.41
CA ARG A 124 16.91 -4.60 2.69
C ARG A 124 16.94 -6.12 2.55
N GLU A 125 15.99 -6.81 3.15
CA GLU A 125 15.89 -8.27 3.07
C GLU A 125 15.82 -8.75 1.62
N LYS A 126 15.02 -8.08 0.80
CA LYS A 126 14.81 -8.43 -0.61
C LYS A 126 16.03 -8.14 -1.48
N TRP A 127 16.65 -6.97 -1.31
CA TRP A 127 17.69 -6.50 -2.24
C TRP A 127 19.11 -6.74 -1.75
N ARG A 128 19.35 -6.89 -0.45
CA ARG A 128 20.67 -7.14 0.14
C ARG A 128 20.79 -8.58 0.63
N ASP A 129 19.95 -8.98 1.60
CA ASP A 129 20.11 -10.27 2.28
C ASP A 129 19.77 -11.47 1.37
N ASN A 130 18.76 -11.33 0.50
CA ASN A 130 18.27 -12.41 -0.38
C ASN A 130 18.38 -12.06 -1.87
N TYR A 131 19.33 -11.21 -2.25
CA TYR A 131 19.43 -10.63 -3.59
C TYR A 131 19.28 -11.65 -4.74
N TYR A 132 20.04 -12.75 -4.70
CA TYR A 132 20.06 -13.72 -5.80
C TYR A 132 18.73 -14.43 -5.99
N ALA A 133 18.12 -14.88 -4.87
CA ALA A 133 16.81 -15.53 -4.90
C ALA A 133 15.72 -14.54 -5.36
N MET A 134 15.75 -13.31 -4.86
CA MET A 134 14.70 -12.32 -5.11
C MET A 134 14.79 -11.70 -6.50
N ARG A 135 16.00 -11.43 -7.01
CA ARG A 135 16.20 -10.81 -8.33
C ARG A 135 15.48 -11.57 -9.44
N ALA A 136 15.58 -12.91 -9.45
CA ALA A 136 14.95 -13.74 -10.46
C ALA A 136 13.41 -13.61 -10.47
N HIS A 137 12.80 -13.49 -9.29
CA HIS A 137 11.35 -13.36 -9.14
C HIS A 137 10.85 -11.95 -9.42
N VAL A 138 11.57 -10.94 -8.91
CA VAL A 138 11.22 -9.51 -9.09
C VAL A 138 11.41 -9.08 -10.55
N LEU A 139 12.41 -9.63 -11.24
CA LEU A 139 12.73 -9.32 -12.64
C LEU A 139 12.30 -10.44 -13.60
N ALA A 140 11.34 -11.28 -13.23
CA ALA A 140 10.88 -12.40 -14.06
C ALA A 140 10.39 -11.97 -15.46
N ALA A 141 9.88 -10.74 -15.60
CA ALA A 141 9.46 -10.17 -16.88
C ALA A 141 10.62 -9.65 -17.75
N VAL A 142 11.84 -9.54 -17.21
CA VAL A 142 13.02 -9.11 -17.94
C VAL A 142 13.72 -10.35 -18.53
N PRO A 143 14.10 -10.37 -19.82
CA PRO A 143 14.81 -11.50 -20.41
C PRO A 143 16.17 -11.75 -19.74
N TRP A 144 16.57 -13.01 -19.61
CA TRP A 144 17.96 -13.35 -19.33
C TRP A 144 18.81 -13.06 -20.59
N PRO A 145 20.04 -12.49 -20.49
CA PRO A 145 20.82 -12.18 -19.30
C PRO A 145 20.62 -10.75 -18.75
N LEU A 146 19.75 -9.93 -19.33
CA LEU A 146 19.53 -8.53 -18.94
C LEU A 146 19.10 -8.39 -17.46
N GLN A 147 18.46 -9.42 -16.90
CA GLN A 147 18.17 -9.50 -15.46
C GLN A 147 19.38 -9.24 -14.56
N VAL A 148 20.58 -9.66 -14.97
CA VAL A 148 21.81 -9.48 -14.17
C VAL A 148 22.17 -8.00 -14.07
N LEU A 149 22.20 -7.30 -15.21
CA LEU A 149 22.53 -5.88 -15.28
C LEU A 149 21.46 -5.02 -14.59
N VAL A 150 20.18 -5.26 -14.90
CA VAL A 150 19.06 -4.52 -14.29
C VAL A 150 19.00 -4.77 -12.79
N GLY A 151 19.22 -6.01 -12.36
CA GLY A 151 19.31 -6.36 -10.94
C GLY A 151 20.43 -5.64 -10.22
N TRP A 152 21.62 -5.56 -10.84
CA TRP A 152 22.77 -4.86 -10.25
C TRP A 152 22.51 -3.35 -10.11
N LEU A 153 21.91 -2.72 -11.12
CA LEU A 153 21.51 -1.31 -11.05
C LEU A 153 20.47 -1.07 -9.94
N ALA A 154 19.46 -1.95 -9.84
CA ALA A 154 18.45 -1.88 -8.80
C ALA A 154 19.05 -2.08 -7.40
N TYR A 155 19.95 -3.06 -7.24
CA TYR A 155 20.70 -3.27 -6.00
C TYR A 155 21.44 -2.01 -5.56
N ARG A 156 22.22 -1.39 -6.45
CA ARG A 156 22.97 -0.16 -6.12
C ARG A 156 22.05 0.99 -5.72
N GLY A 157 20.96 1.18 -6.45
CA GLY A 157 20.00 2.24 -6.16
C GLY A 157 19.30 2.02 -4.81
N VAL A 158 18.88 0.80 -4.52
CA VAL A 158 18.23 0.45 -3.26
C VAL A 158 19.20 0.55 -2.10
N GLU A 159 20.43 0.06 -2.24
CA GLU A 159 21.43 0.11 -1.16
C GLU A 159 21.81 1.56 -0.83
N SER A 160 22.00 2.41 -1.84
CA SER A 160 22.23 3.84 -1.64
C SER A 160 21.05 4.51 -0.94
N GLY A 161 19.82 4.19 -1.34
CA GLY A 161 18.61 4.71 -0.70
C GLY A 161 18.45 4.24 0.74
N LEU A 162 18.72 2.96 1.03
CA LEU A 162 18.69 2.39 2.37
C LEU A 162 19.75 3.03 3.27
N HIS A 163 20.93 3.30 2.74
CA HIS A 163 22.00 3.95 3.50
C HIS A 163 21.69 5.42 3.80
N GLY A 164 21.07 6.13 2.84
CA GLY A 164 20.58 7.49 3.03
C GLY A 164 19.42 7.57 4.03
N GLN A 165 18.52 6.59 4.03
CA GLN A 165 17.41 6.50 4.98
C GLN A 165 17.85 6.05 6.38
N GLY A 166 18.89 5.21 6.48
CA GLY A 166 19.48 4.75 7.75
C GLY A 166 19.50 3.22 7.88
N THR A 167 18.52 2.50 7.36
CA THR A 167 18.44 1.02 7.48
C THR A 167 19.65 0.30 6.88
N GLY A 168 20.25 0.86 5.82
CA GLY A 168 21.44 0.29 5.18
C GLY A 168 22.71 0.37 6.03
N ARG A 169 22.68 1.11 7.15
CA ARG A 169 23.79 1.24 8.10
C ARG A 169 23.78 0.18 9.20
N LEU A 170 22.66 -0.52 9.35
CA LEU A 170 22.45 -1.50 10.41
C LEU A 170 23.00 -2.87 10.00
N GLU A 171 23.56 -3.55 10.98
CA GLU A 171 23.97 -4.95 10.87
C GLU A 171 22.78 -5.89 10.80
N HIS A 172 23.02 -7.13 10.34
CA HIS A 172 21.93 -8.10 10.14
C HIS A 172 21.14 -8.37 11.42
N GLU A 173 21.84 -8.60 12.53
CA GLU A 173 21.24 -8.90 13.84
C GLU A 173 20.44 -7.72 14.41
N GLU A 174 20.92 -6.49 14.22
CA GLU A 174 20.21 -5.27 14.61
C GLU A 174 18.88 -5.12 13.85
N VAL A 175 18.90 -5.35 12.53
CA VAL A 175 17.68 -5.31 11.72
C VAL A 175 16.70 -6.40 12.12
N GLN A 176 17.15 -7.62 12.42
CA GLN A 176 16.25 -8.69 12.88
C GLN A 176 15.59 -8.32 14.21
N THR A 177 16.35 -7.79 15.16
CA THR A 177 15.82 -7.34 16.46
C THR A 177 14.75 -6.27 16.27
N LEU A 178 15.05 -5.21 15.51
CA LEU A 178 14.11 -4.10 15.27
C LEU A 178 12.89 -4.54 14.45
N LYS A 179 13.07 -5.45 13.50
CA LYS A 179 11.97 -6.03 12.72
C LYS A 179 11.03 -6.83 13.62
N LEU A 180 11.58 -7.64 14.53
CA LEU A 180 10.79 -8.43 15.48
C LEU A 180 9.97 -7.52 16.41
N GLU A 181 10.59 -6.49 16.99
CA GLU A 181 9.92 -5.52 17.86
C GLU A 181 8.69 -4.88 17.20
N VAL A 182 8.81 -4.51 15.92
CA VAL A 182 7.71 -3.95 15.14
C VAL A 182 6.58 -4.97 14.94
N TRP A 183 6.92 -6.22 14.61
CA TRP A 183 5.90 -7.27 14.43
C TRP A 183 5.21 -7.66 15.74
N GLU A 184 5.93 -7.69 16.85
CA GLU A 184 5.36 -7.91 18.18
C GLU A 184 4.40 -6.78 18.56
N SER A 185 4.76 -5.54 18.27
CA SER A 185 3.90 -4.37 18.49
C SER A 185 2.61 -4.44 17.66
N ILE A 186 2.71 -4.81 16.38
CA ILE A 186 1.54 -5.03 15.52
C ILE A 186 0.67 -6.16 16.04
N ASN A 187 1.28 -7.28 16.46
CA ASN A 187 0.55 -8.41 17.02
C ASN A 187 -0.21 -8.00 18.30
N ALA A 188 0.41 -7.23 19.19
CA ALA A 188 -0.24 -6.71 20.39
C ALA A 188 -1.46 -5.85 20.05
N LEU A 189 -1.35 -4.94 19.07
CA LEU A 189 -2.48 -4.13 18.60
C LEU A 189 -3.62 -4.99 18.04
N LEU A 190 -3.32 -6.03 17.27
CA LEU A 190 -4.32 -6.93 16.69
C LEU A 190 -5.02 -7.77 17.77
N VAL A 191 -4.27 -8.27 18.75
CA VAL A 191 -4.83 -9.01 19.90
C VAL A 191 -5.79 -8.13 20.69
N GLU A 192 -5.39 -6.89 20.96
CA GLU A 192 -6.23 -5.94 21.68
C GLU A 192 -7.49 -5.59 20.90
N ALA A 193 -7.36 -5.25 19.61
CA ALA A 193 -8.51 -4.96 18.74
C ALA A 193 -9.50 -6.13 18.69
N ARG A 194 -9.02 -7.38 18.65
CA ARG A 194 -9.88 -8.58 18.67
C ARG A 194 -10.61 -8.73 20.01
N ARG A 195 -9.94 -8.47 21.14
CA ARG A 195 -10.59 -8.50 22.47
C ARG A 195 -11.67 -7.44 22.58
N SER A 196 -11.40 -6.20 22.14
CA SER A 196 -12.39 -5.13 22.16
C SER A 196 -13.59 -5.43 21.26
N ALA A 197 -13.37 -6.03 20.08
CA ALA A 197 -14.44 -6.42 19.16
C ALA A 197 -15.30 -7.59 19.69
N GLY A 198 -14.71 -8.51 20.46
CA GLY A 198 -15.43 -9.63 21.09
C GLY A 198 -16.16 -9.27 22.39
N SER A 199 -16.05 -8.03 22.88
CA SER A 199 -16.67 -7.55 24.12
C SER A 199 -17.90 -6.65 23.90
N GLY A 200 -18.51 -6.70 22.71
CA GLY A 200 -19.75 -5.98 22.36
C GLY A 200 -21.00 -6.57 23.06
N PRO A 201 -22.10 -5.81 23.19
CA PRO A 201 -23.11 -6.01 24.23
C PRO A 201 -24.06 -7.17 23.89
N ASP A 202 -23.83 -8.35 24.47
CA ASP A 202 -24.85 -9.41 24.56
C ASP A 202 -25.15 -9.89 26.00
N ASP A 203 -24.42 -9.40 27.01
CA ASP A 203 -24.52 -9.89 28.39
C ASP A 203 -25.20 -8.92 29.38
N ARG A 204 -26.15 -8.07 28.93
CA ARG A 204 -26.88 -7.15 29.85
C ARG A 204 -28.40 -7.27 29.84
N HIS A 205 -28.98 -8.37 29.37
CA HIS A 205 -30.42 -8.60 29.53
C HIS A 205 -30.79 -10.05 29.89
N THR A 206 -30.29 -10.57 31.02
CA THR A 206 -31.03 -11.59 31.79
C THR A 206 -30.70 -11.48 33.28
N ALA A 207 -31.23 -10.47 33.96
CA ALA A 207 -31.44 -10.55 35.40
C ALA A 207 -32.85 -10.04 35.73
N SER A 208 -33.57 -10.86 36.51
CA SER A 208 -34.87 -10.66 37.16
C SER A 208 -36.14 -10.98 36.37
N SER A 209 -36.71 -12.17 36.58
CA SER A 209 -37.57 -12.41 37.76
C SER A 209 -38.04 -13.88 37.83
N PRO A 210 -38.02 -14.51 39.01
CA PRO A 210 -38.73 -15.77 39.25
C PRO A 210 -40.12 -15.49 39.80
N VAL A 211 -41.18 -15.99 39.17
CA VAL A 211 -42.55 -16.01 39.74
C VAL A 211 -43.36 -17.11 39.07
N PRO A 212 -44.32 -17.76 39.76
CA PRO A 212 -44.31 -18.39 41.08
C PRO A 212 -44.38 -19.93 40.99
#